data_AF-A0A2A4YUJ8-F1
#
_entry.id   AF-A0A2A4YUJ8-F1
#
_cell.length_a   1.000
_cell.length_b   1.000
_cell.length_c   1.000
_cell.angle_alpha   90.00
_cell.angle_beta   90.00
_cell.angle_gamma   90.00
#
_symmetry.space_group_name_H-M   'P 1'
#
loop_
_entity.id
_entity.type
_entity.pdbx_description
1 polymer ?
#
loop_
_entity_poly.entity_id
_entity_poly.type
_entity_poly.pdbx_seq_one_letter_code
_entity_poly.pdbx_strand_id
1 'polypeptide(L)'
;MEKTDNETINWFFKLRMSFMTKVVDIIADYVINAEGLLCPMPVLKLAKKATQVEEGAVILLRATDPMSPLDSEHFCGKKGYEFLGVNVQKIENIEVFLIKIRVKNVKK
;
A
#
# COMPACT_ATOMS: atom_id res chain seq x y z
N MET A 1 -18.43 28.89 -26.89
CA MET A 1 -17.59 27.80 -27.45
C MET A 1 -16.93 27.13 -26.26
N GLU A 2 -17.75 26.43 -25.49
CA GLU A 2 -17.36 25.77 -24.23
C GLU A 2 -16.56 24.52 -24.58
N LYS A 3 -15.27 24.52 -24.21
CA LYS A 3 -14.46 23.32 -24.20
C LYS A 3 -14.95 22.47 -23.05
N THR A 4 -15.45 21.28 -23.36
CA THR A 4 -15.99 20.33 -22.41
C THR A 4 -14.90 19.87 -21.43
N ASP A 5 -15.22 19.90 -20.14
CA ASP A 5 -14.37 19.58 -18.97
C ASP A 5 -13.77 18.15 -18.93
N ASN A 6 -14.00 17.35 -19.97
CA ASN A 6 -13.52 15.98 -20.07
C ASN A 6 -12.03 15.87 -20.42
N GLU A 7 -11.42 16.87 -21.05
CA GLU A 7 -9.99 16.80 -21.43
C GLU A 7 -9.04 17.05 -20.26
N THR A 8 -9.42 17.91 -19.30
CA THR A 8 -8.63 18.24 -18.12
C THR A 8 -8.62 17.09 -17.10
N ILE A 9 -9.76 16.42 -16.91
CA ILE A 9 -9.87 15.23 -16.04
C ILE A 9 -9.01 14.08 -16.61
N ASN A 10 -9.04 13.90 -17.94
CA ASN A 10 -8.26 12.87 -18.59
C ASN A 10 -6.75 13.12 -18.46
N TRP A 11 -6.31 14.38 -18.41
CA TRP A 11 -4.90 14.73 -18.17
C TRP A 11 -4.44 14.38 -16.74
N PHE A 12 -5.25 14.67 -15.72
CA PHE A 12 -4.97 14.26 -14.34
C PHE A 12 -4.93 12.72 -14.18
N PHE A 13 -5.84 12.00 -14.82
CA PHE A 13 -5.85 10.54 -14.82
C PHE A 13 -4.65 9.95 -15.57
N LYS A 14 -4.28 10.50 -16.72
CA LYS A 14 -3.16 10.02 -17.54
C LYS A 14 -1.80 10.27 -16.87
N LEU A 15 -1.65 11.36 -16.12
CA LEU A 15 -0.45 11.66 -15.33
C LEU A 15 -0.33 10.73 -14.10
N ARG A 16 -1.46 10.43 -13.43
CA ARG A 16 -1.51 9.47 -12.30
C ARG A 16 -1.33 8.01 -12.77
N MET A 17 -1.85 7.66 -13.94
CA MET A 17 -1.74 6.32 -14.53
C MET A 17 -0.31 5.98 -14.99
N SER A 18 0.44 6.94 -15.50
CA SER A 18 1.85 6.73 -15.91
C SER A 18 2.75 6.34 -14.71
N PHE A 19 2.39 6.79 -13.50
CA PHE A 19 3.08 6.40 -12.26
C PHE A 19 2.59 5.03 -11.71
N MET A 20 1.35 4.64 -12.01
CA MET A 20 0.75 3.36 -11.59
C MET A 20 1.21 2.15 -12.41
N THR A 21 1.81 2.33 -13.59
CA THR A 21 2.16 1.19 -14.48
C THR A 21 3.51 0.51 -14.16
N LYS A 22 4.22 0.90 -13.09
CA LYS A 22 5.42 0.19 -12.61
C LYS A 22 5.18 -0.78 -11.46
N VAL A 23 3.94 -0.90 -10.97
CA VAL A 23 3.63 -1.65 -9.75
C VAL A 23 2.76 -2.85 -10.07
N VAL A 24 3.32 -3.97 -10.51
CA VAL A 24 2.57 -5.24 -10.39
C VAL A 24 3.39 -6.47 -10.01
N ASP A 25 4.70 -6.55 -10.28
CA ASP A 25 5.50 -7.76 -9.96
C ASP A 25 6.60 -7.52 -8.92
N ILE A 26 6.38 -6.66 -7.92
CA ILE A 26 7.31 -6.58 -6.79
C ILE A 26 7.12 -7.83 -5.93
N ILE A 27 8.11 -8.74 -5.93
CA ILE A 27 8.16 -9.90 -5.04
C ILE A 27 8.30 -9.38 -3.60
N ALA A 28 7.53 -9.96 -2.69
CA ALA A 28 7.61 -9.63 -1.27
C ALA A 28 8.58 -10.58 -0.57
N ASP A 29 9.49 -10.04 0.22
CA ASP A 29 10.44 -10.81 1.03
C ASP A 29 9.75 -11.37 2.28
N TYR A 30 8.74 -10.66 2.79
CA TYR A 30 7.97 -11.06 3.97
C TYR A 30 6.48 -10.88 3.76
N VAL A 31 5.69 -11.80 4.33
CA VAL A 31 4.23 -11.75 4.33
C VAL A 31 3.70 -11.70 5.75
N ILE A 32 2.78 -10.79 6.03
CA ILE A 32 2.08 -10.65 7.31
C ILE A 32 0.60 -10.94 7.07
N ASN A 33 0.05 -11.89 7.82
CA ASN A 33 -1.40 -12.09 7.87
C ASN A 33 -2.02 -11.28 9.03
N ALA A 34 -2.88 -10.33 8.67
CA ALA A 34 -3.71 -9.54 9.57
C ALA A 34 -5.18 -9.55 9.15
N GLU A 35 -5.61 -10.56 8.38
CA GLU A 35 -7.01 -10.79 8.06
C GLU A 35 -7.82 -11.03 9.35
N GLY A 36 -9.06 -10.54 9.38
CA GLY A 36 -9.93 -10.60 10.56
C GLY A 36 -9.56 -9.63 11.68
N LEU A 37 -8.49 -8.86 11.55
CA LEU A 37 -8.12 -7.84 12.52
C LEU A 37 -8.60 -6.46 12.08
N LEU A 38 -9.17 -5.71 13.03
CA LEU A 38 -9.61 -4.33 12.82
C LEU A 38 -8.51 -3.34 13.19
N CYS A 39 -8.63 -2.11 12.69
CA CYS A 39 -7.76 -1.00 13.04
C CYS A 39 -7.65 -0.85 14.59
N PRO A 40 -6.44 -0.61 15.15
CA PRO A 40 -5.15 -0.37 14.48
C PRO A 40 -4.26 -1.62 14.33
N MET A 41 -4.78 -2.83 14.57
CA MET A 41 -3.96 -4.03 14.69
C MET A 41 -3.14 -4.39 13.43
N PRO A 42 -3.66 -4.26 12.19
CA PRO A 42 -2.89 -4.54 10.98
C PRO A 42 -1.61 -3.69 10.89
N VAL A 43 -1.72 -2.39 11.16
CA VAL A 43 -0.57 -1.47 11.10
C VAL A 43 0.39 -1.66 12.28
N LEU A 44 -0.10 -2.06 13.46
CA LEU A 44 0.80 -2.40 14.57
C LEU A 44 1.64 -3.66 14.27
N LYS A 45 1.05 -4.67 13.62
CA LYS A 45 1.80 -5.85 13.14
C LYS A 45 2.82 -5.47 12.08
N LEU A 46 2.42 -4.63 11.12
CA LEU A 46 3.31 -4.09 10.10
C LEU A 46 4.50 -3.35 10.74
N ALA A 47 4.22 -2.46 11.70
CA ALA A 47 5.22 -1.70 12.41
C ALA A 47 6.22 -2.60 13.15
N LYS A 48 5.73 -3.63 13.86
CA LYS A 48 6.60 -4.59 14.56
C LYS A 48 7.49 -5.36 13.59
N LYS A 49 6.98 -5.77 12.43
CA LYS A 49 7.79 -6.50 11.45
C LYS A 49 8.80 -5.59 10.76
N ALA A 50 8.44 -4.35 10.46
CA ALA A 50 9.33 -3.38 9.83
C ALA A 50 10.59 -3.06 10.67
N THR A 51 10.53 -3.19 12.00
CA THR A 51 11.72 -3.04 12.85
C THR A 51 12.63 -4.27 12.88
N GLN A 52 12.24 -5.38 12.26
CA GLN A 52 12.91 -6.68 12.34
C GLN A 52 13.49 -7.14 10.99
N VAL A 53 13.42 -6.31 9.95
CA VAL A 53 13.88 -6.64 8.60
C VAL A 53 14.91 -5.63 8.14
N GLU A 54 15.73 -6.04 7.19
CA GLU A 54 16.74 -5.21 6.56
C GLU A 54 16.13 -4.05 5.74
N GLU A 55 16.92 -3.00 5.57
CA GLU A 55 16.60 -1.94 4.62
C GLU A 55 16.47 -2.51 3.20
N GLY A 56 15.49 -2.01 2.45
CA GLY A 56 15.18 -2.47 1.12
C GLY A 56 14.18 -3.63 1.07
N ALA A 57 13.97 -4.34 2.19
CA ALA A 57 13.01 -5.43 2.26
C ALA A 57 11.58 -4.96 1.96
N VAL A 58 10.86 -5.78 1.20
CA VAL A 58 9.46 -5.59 0.84
C VAL A 58 8.57 -6.46 1.72
N ILE A 59 7.62 -5.82 2.39
CA ILE A 59 6.62 -6.49 3.22
C ILE A 59 5.27 -6.45 2.51
N LEU A 60 4.63 -7.60 2.38
CA LEU A 60 3.23 -7.75 2.00
C LEU A 60 2.37 -7.93 3.24
N LEU A 61 1.47 -6.98 3.51
CA LEU A 61 0.44 -7.08 4.53
C LEU A 61 -0.88 -7.53 3.89
N ARG A 62 -1.44 -8.63 4.38
CA ARG A 62 -2.81 -9.08 4.08
C ARG A 62 -3.75 -8.61 5.16
N ALA A 63 -4.78 -7.85 4.80
CA ALA A 63 -5.78 -7.34 5.74
C ALA A 63 -7.18 -7.36 5.12
N THR A 64 -8.22 -7.52 5.93
CA THR A 64 -9.63 -7.42 5.48
C THR A 64 -10.30 -6.13 5.93
N ASP A 65 -9.60 -5.33 6.74
CA ASP A 65 -10.09 -4.04 7.21
C ASP A 65 -9.91 -2.96 6.12
N PRO A 66 -10.98 -2.25 5.71
CA PRO A 66 -10.93 -1.27 4.62
C PRO A 66 -10.09 -0.02 4.95
N MET A 67 -9.80 0.24 6.22
CA MET A 67 -8.93 1.35 6.63
C MET A 67 -7.45 1.01 6.54
N SER A 68 -7.09 -0.27 6.51
CA SER A 68 -5.70 -0.75 6.52
C SER A 68 -4.82 -0.18 5.40
N PRO A 69 -5.29 0.02 4.15
CA PRO A 69 -4.49 0.66 3.11
C PRO A 69 -4.12 2.11 3.46
N LEU A 70 -5.08 2.92 3.91
CA LEU A 70 -4.88 4.32 4.27
C LEU A 70 -3.96 4.46 5.48
N ASP A 71 -4.18 3.63 6.52
CA ASP A 71 -3.33 3.64 7.70
C ASP A 71 -1.90 3.18 7.39
N SER A 72 -1.74 2.23 6.46
CA SER A 72 -0.42 1.78 6.01
C SER A 72 0.32 2.84 5.20
N GLU A 73 -0.37 3.59 4.34
CA GLU A 73 0.19 4.72 3.60
C GLU A 73 0.65 5.82 4.57
N HIS A 74 -0.21 6.20 5.52
CA HIS A 74 0.11 7.18 6.56
C HIS A 74 1.29 6.74 7.45
N PHE A 75 1.30 5.46 7.84
CA PHE A 75 2.40 4.86 8.58
C PHE A 75 3.71 4.96 7.81
N CYS A 76 3.71 4.65 6.51
CA CYS A 76 4.89 4.79 5.67
C CYS A 76 5.38 6.23 5.63
N GLY A 77 4.49 7.20 5.39
CA GLY A 77 4.83 8.62 5.41
C GLY A 77 5.45 9.08 6.72
N LYS A 78 4.91 8.64 7.87
CA LYS A 78 5.46 8.97 9.20
C LYS A 78 6.80 8.30 9.50
N LYS A 79 7.02 7.09 9.00
CA LYS A 79 8.26 6.33 9.24
C LYS A 79 9.33 6.56 8.17
N GLY A 80 9.01 7.27 7.09
CA GLY A 80 9.86 7.44 5.90
C GLY A 80 10.08 6.14 5.13
N TYR A 81 9.16 5.18 5.27
CA TYR A 81 9.11 3.99 4.42
C TYR A 81 8.43 4.32 3.09
N GLU A 82 8.59 3.45 2.10
CA GLU A 82 7.96 3.61 0.80
C GLU A 82 6.71 2.75 0.70
N PHE A 83 5.55 3.40 0.54
CA PHE A 83 4.32 2.70 0.20
C PHE A 83 4.37 2.32 -1.28
N LEU A 84 4.35 1.01 -1.57
CA LEU A 84 4.48 0.51 -2.94
C LEU A 84 3.12 0.37 -3.62
N GLY A 85 2.04 0.23 -2.85
CA GLY A 85 0.68 0.16 -3.37
C GLY A 85 -0.17 -0.87 -2.66
N VAL A 86 -1.41 -0.97 -3.10
CA VAL A 86 -2.39 -1.96 -2.64
C VAL A 86 -3.02 -2.66 -3.84
N ASN A 87 -3.22 -3.97 -3.72
CA ASN A 87 -4.06 -4.75 -4.62
C ASN A 87 -5.23 -5.34 -3.80
N VAL A 88 -6.35 -5.62 -4.43
CA VAL A 88 -7.52 -6.20 -3.77
C VAL A 88 -7.79 -7.56 -4.39
N GLN A 89 -7.82 -8.59 -3.56
CA GLN A 89 -8.29 -9.91 -3.95
C GLN A 89 -9.63 -10.18 -3.31
N LYS A 90 -10.54 -10.76 -4.09
CA LYS A 90 -11.82 -11.24 -3.59
C LYS A 90 -11.72 -12.75 -3.44
N ILE A 91 -11.75 -13.22 -2.19
CA ILE A 91 -11.75 -14.65 -1.87
C ILE A 91 -13.15 -14.97 -1.36
N GLU A 92 -13.89 -15.76 -2.14
CA GLU A 92 -15.33 -15.96 -1.96
C GLU A 92 -16.09 -14.62 -1.94
N ASN A 93 -16.51 -14.16 -0.77
CA ASN A 93 -17.21 -12.89 -0.54
C ASN A 93 -16.45 -11.92 0.36
N ILE A 94 -15.18 -12.21 0.67
CA ILE A 94 -14.35 -11.37 1.52
C ILE A 94 -13.34 -10.62 0.66
N GLU A 95 -13.26 -9.32 0.85
CA GLU A 95 -12.23 -8.48 0.25
C GLU A 95 -10.96 -8.52 1.11
N VAL A 96 -9.85 -8.88 0.48
CA VAL A 96 -8.53 -8.93 1.09
C VAL A 96 -7.64 -7.89 0.42
N PHE A 97 -7.21 -6.91 1.20
CA PHE A 97 -6.22 -5.91 0.81
C PHE A 97 -4.81 -6.48 0.93
N LEU A 98 -4.10 -6.45 -0.19
CA LEU A 98 -2.71 -6.84 -0.35
C LEU A 98 -1.85 -5.59 -0.44
N ILE A 99 -1.36 -5.14 0.71
CA ILE A 99 -0.64 -3.88 0.84
C ILE A 99 0.85 -4.15 0.82
N LYS A 100 1.59 -3.53 -0.11
CA LYS A 100 3.05 -3.68 -0.21
C LYS A 100 3.72 -2.41 0.27
N ILE A 101 4.74 -2.58 1.12
CA ILE A 101 5.62 -1.49 1.57
C ILE A 101 7.08 -1.92 1.42
N ARG A 102 7.98 -0.95 1.26
CA ARG A 102 9.42 -1.16 1.32
C ARG A 102 10.00 -0.43 2.52
N VAL A 103 10.74 -1.16 3.35
CA VAL A 103 11.46 -0.58 4.49
C VAL A 103 12.65 0.24 3.97
N LYS A 104 12.78 1.46 4.46
CA LYS A 104 13.90 2.37 4.17
C LYS A 104 14.60 2.74 5.46
N ASN A 105 15.90 2.95 5.42
CA ASN A 105 16.62 3.51 6.55
C ASN A 105 16.54 5.04 6.47
N VAL A 106 15.67 5.61 7.27
CA VAL A 106 15.68 7.05 7.49
C VAL A 106 16.88 7.33 8.40
N LYS A 107 18.02 7.71 7.80
CA LYS A 107 19.10 8.34 8.55
C LYS A 107 18.48 9.55 9.27
N LYS A 108 18.44 9.47 10.59
CA LYS A 108 17.93 10.52 11.48
C LYS A 108 18.87 11.71 11.48
#